data_AF-A0AAW9IJK9-F1
#
_entry.id   AF-A0AAW9IJK9-F1
#
_cell.length_a   1.000
_cell.length_b   1.000
_cell.length_c   1.000
_cell.angle_alpha   90.00
_cell.angle_beta   90.00
_cell.angle_gamma   90.00
#
_symmetry.space_group_name_H-M   'P 1'
#
loop_
_entity.id
_entity.type
_entity.pdbx_description
1 polymer ?
#
loop_
_entity_poly.entity_id
_entity_poly.type
_entity_poly.pdbx_seq_one_letter_code
_entity_poly.pdbx_strand_id
1 'polypeptide(L)'
;EYRDKIDISADEIYNNLEKEVPKTSLPSADNTEEILVSLENEGYTHVIAVTMSSGLSGTFNSIRLALEDHPNLTSHVFDTKILAMPEGIIALEISNLIESGKSFEEIVDSIPKIREKISGYFTINTLEYLKRGGRIGKISGTIGEMLNLKPVVSVDEDGIYYTVCKARGRKQSI
;
A
#
# COMPACT_ATOMS: atom_id res chain seq x y z
N GLU A 1 -11.56 4.59 -17.20
CA GLU A 1 -11.13 3.90 -15.96
C GLU A 1 -10.28 2.71 -16.39
N TYR A 2 -9.21 2.41 -15.65
CA TYR A 2 -8.25 1.36 -16.00
C TYR A 2 -7.83 0.65 -14.72
N ARG A 3 -7.68 -0.68 -14.75
CA ARG A 3 -7.07 -1.45 -13.67
C ARG A 3 -5.56 -1.48 -13.85
N ASP A 4 -4.83 -1.09 -12.81
CA ASP A 4 -3.37 -1.07 -12.82
C ASP A 4 -2.80 -2.45 -13.20
N LYS A 5 -1.81 -2.46 -14.10
CA LYS A 5 -1.14 -3.65 -14.66
C LYS A 5 -2.03 -4.63 -15.44
N ILE A 6 -3.34 -4.42 -15.51
CA ILE A 6 -4.27 -5.24 -16.29
C ILE A 6 -4.66 -4.52 -17.57
N ASP A 7 -5.22 -3.31 -17.42
CA ASP A 7 -5.72 -2.52 -18.56
C ASP A 7 -4.76 -1.40 -18.96
N ILE A 8 -3.77 -1.07 -18.12
CA ILE A 8 -2.79 -0.01 -18.35
C ILE A 8 -1.42 -0.37 -17.77
N SER A 9 -0.36 -0.04 -18.50
CA SER A 9 1.03 -0.20 -18.05
C SER A 9 1.61 1.08 -17.41
N ALA A 10 2.67 0.92 -16.63
CA ALA A 10 3.40 2.04 -16.07
C ALA A 10 3.97 2.96 -17.18
N ASP A 11 4.50 2.38 -18.26
CA ASP A 11 5.06 3.16 -19.37
C ASP A 11 4.00 4.02 -20.06
N GLU A 12 2.79 3.50 -20.25
CA GLU A 12 1.66 4.27 -20.79
C GLU A 12 1.26 5.43 -19.88
N ILE A 13 1.29 5.23 -18.55
CA ILE A 13 1.07 6.30 -17.59
C ILE A 13 2.17 7.36 -17.72
N TYR A 14 3.44 6.95 -17.69
CA TYR A 14 4.56 7.89 -17.74
C TYR A 14 4.60 8.69 -19.05
N ASN A 15 4.31 8.05 -20.19
CA ASN A 15 4.26 8.69 -21.49
C ASN A 15 3.11 9.70 -21.63
N ASN A 16 2.07 9.61 -20.79
CA ASN A 16 0.93 10.51 -20.81
C ASN A 16 0.90 11.52 -19.65
N LEU A 17 1.83 11.46 -18.69
CA LEU A 17 1.89 12.34 -17.51
C LEU A 17 1.92 13.84 -17.87
N GLU A 18 2.55 14.21 -18.99
CA GLU A 18 2.60 15.60 -19.46
C GLU A 18 1.23 16.09 -19.98
N LYS A 19 0.38 15.18 -20.45
CA LYS A 19 -0.96 15.49 -20.97
C LYS A 19 -2.00 15.49 -19.84
N GLU A 20 -1.93 14.49 -18.97
CA GLU A 20 -2.85 14.33 -17.86
C GLU A 20 -2.13 13.70 -16.67
N VAL A 21 -2.39 14.23 -15.48
CA VAL A 21 -1.98 13.56 -14.25
C VAL A 21 -3.13 12.69 -13.78
N PRO A 22 -2.99 11.36 -13.82
CA PRO A 22 -4.08 10.46 -13.48
C PRO A 22 -4.45 10.59 -12.00
N LYS A 23 -5.71 10.29 -11.71
CA LYS A 23 -6.19 10.06 -10.35
C LYS A 23 -6.32 8.56 -10.12
N THR A 24 -6.16 8.14 -8.86
CA THR A 24 -6.39 6.76 -8.45
C THR A 24 -7.72 6.64 -7.70
N SER A 25 -8.27 5.43 -7.72
CA SER A 25 -9.42 5.00 -6.91
C SER A 25 -9.01 3.83 -6.01
N LEU A 26 -9.92 3.44 -5.12
CA LEU A 26 -9.85 2.16 -4.43
C LEU A 26 -10.23 1.02 -5.41
N PRO A 27 -9.96 -0.25 -5.08
CA PRO A 27 -10.56 -1.36 -5.79
C PRO A 27 -12.08 -1.21 -5.88
N SER A 28 -12.67 -1.65 -7.01
CA SER A 28 -14.13 -1.66 -7.16
C SER A 28 -14.77 -2.59 -6.13
N ALA A 29 -15.94 -2.20 -5.62
CA ALA A 29 -16.74 -3.04 -4.74
C ALA A 29 -17.14 -4.34 -5.46
N ASP A 30 -17.60 -4.25 -6.71
CA ASP A 30 -18.01 -5.42 -7.51
C ASP A 30 -16.86 -6.42 -7.69
N ASN A 31 -15.66 -5.93 -8.02
CA ASN A 31 -14.48 -6.81 -8.15
C ASN A 31 -14.09 -7.45 -6.81
N THR A 32 -14.27 -6.73 -5.70
CA THR A 32 -13.97 -7.26 -4.37
C THR A 32 -14.95 -8.36 -4.00
N GLU A 33 -16.24 -8.12 -4.21
CA GLU A 33 -17.33 -9.08 -4.02
C GLU A 33 -17.12 -10.35 -4.85
N GLU A 34 -16.83 -10.20 -6.15
CA GLU A 34 -16.57 -11.33 -7.04
C GLU A 34 -15.43 -12.23 -6.53
N ILE A 35 -14.35 -11.63 -6.00
CA ILE A 35 -13.23 -12.38 -5.43
C ILE A 35 -13.67 -13.12 -4.15
N LEU A 36 -14.38 -12.45 -3.23
CA LEU A 36 -14.81 -13.06 -1.97
C LEU A 36 -15.79 -14.22 -2.20
N VAL A 37 -16.76 -14.04 -3.10
CA VAL A 37 -17.67 -15.11 -3.54
C VAL A 37 -16.90 -16.27 -4.18
N SER A 38 -15.89 -15.99 -5.01
CA SER A 38 -15.04 -17.05 -5.59
C SER A 38 -14.32 -17.85 -4.50
N LEU A 39 -13.73 -17.17 -3.51
CA LEU A 39 -13.04 -17.82 -2.40
C LEU A 39 -13.97 -18.75 -1.61
N GLU A 40 -15.19 -18.31 -1.30
CA GLU A 40 -16.20 -19.16 -0.64
C GLU A 40 -16.56 -20.38 -1.50
N ASN A 41 -16.79 -20.18 -2.81
CA ASN A 41 -17.13 -21.26 -3.74
C ASN A 41 -16.00 -22.27 -3.94
N GLU A 42 -14.75 -21.83 -3.85
CA GLU A 42 -13.56 -22.68 -3.89
C GLU A 42 -13.32 -23.43 -2.56
N GLY A 43 -14.12 -23.14 -1.53
CA GLY A 43 -14.06 -23.81 -0.23
C GLY A 43 -13.00 -23.23 0.71
N TYR A 44 -12.48 -22.03 0.45
CA TYR A 44 -11.66 -21.33 1.43
C TYR A 44 -12.50 -20.95 2.65
N THR A 45 -11.90 -21.08 3.83
CA THR A 45 -12.57 -20.83 5.11
C THR A 45 -11.97 -19.64 5.86
N HIS A 46 -10.78 -19.19 5.44
CA HIS A 46 -10.01 -18.15 6.10
C HIS A 46 -9.43 -17.19 5.06
N VAL A 47 -9.41 -15.89 5.37
CA VAL A 47 -8.82 -14.85 4.51
C VAL A 47 -7.92 -13.92 5.34
N ILE A 48 -6.70 -13.70 4.86
CA ILE A 48 -5.83 -12.64 5.36
C ILE A 48 -5.69 -11.59 4.26
N ALA A 49 -6.34 -10.44 4.43
CA ALA A 49 -6.25 -9.34 3.49
C ALA A 49 -5.14 -8.38 3.91
N VAL A 50 -4.03 -8.39 3.17
CA VAL A 50 -2.91 -7.47 3.36
C VAL A 50 -3.15 -6.23 2.52
N THR A 51 -3.19 -5.06 3.14
CA THR A 51 -3.51 -3.80 2.44
C THR A 51 -2.46 -2.73 2.65
N MET A 52 -2.26 -1.88 1.65
CA MET A 52 -1.47 -0.66 1.79
C MET A 52 -2.01 0.23 2.92
N SER A 53 -1.15 1.14 3.38
CA SER A 53 -1.41 2.05 4.48
C SER A 53 -2.78 2.73 4.40
N SER A 54 -3.58 2.58 5.46
CA SER A 54 -4.86 3.28 5.58
C SER A 54 -4.73 4.81 5.63
N GLY A 55 -3.53 5.33 5.94
CA GLY A 55 -3.25 6.77 5.92
C GLY A 55 -3.11 7.36 4.52
N LEU A 56 -2.94 6.50 3.50
CA LEU A 56 -2.75 6.90 2.10
C LEU A 56 -3.94 6.53 1.21
N SER A 57 -4.67 5.48 1.59
CA SER A 57 -5.80 4.93 0.85
C SER A 57 -6.92 4.42 1.75
N GLY A 58 -8.16 4.53 1.29
CA GLY A 58 -9.33 3.92 1.93
C GLY A 58 -9.46 2.41 1.72
N THR A 59 -8.51 1.77 1.02
CA THR A 59 -8.59 0.34 0.64
C THR A 59 -8.79 -0.55 1.86
N PHE A 60 -8.03 -0.33 2.94
CA PHE A 60 -8.18 -1.06 4.19
C PHE A 60 -9.64 -1.11 4.68
N ASN A 61 -10.28 0.05 4.80
CA ASN A 61 -11.65 0.12 5.30
C ASN A 61 -12.66 -0.47 4.31
N SER A 62 -12.43 -0.30 3.00
CA SER A 62 -13.28 -0.89 1.96
C SER A 62 -13.29 -2.42 2.03
N ILE A 63 -12.11 -3.04 2.14
CA ILE A 63 -11.99 -4.50 2.24
C ILE A 63 -12.54 -5.00 3.59
N ARG A 64 -12.27 -4.29 4.69
CA ARG A 64 -12.83 -4.61 6.02
C ARG A 64 -14.35 -4.66 5.99
N LEU A 65 -15.00 -3.68 5.37
CA LEU A 65 -16.46 -3.65 5.26
C LEU A 65 -16.98 -4.77 4.36
N ALA A 66 -16.37 -5.02 3.20
CA ALA A 66 -16.80 -6.09 2.31
C ALA A 66 -16.77 -7.46 3.01
N LEU A 67 -15.73 -7.73 3.82
CA LEU A 67 -15.63 -8.99 4.56
C LEU A 67 -16.68 -9.15 5.69
N GLU A 68 -17.35 -8.08 6.14
CA GLU A 68 -18.47 -8.20 7.10
C GLU A 68 -19.67 -8.93 6.48
N ASP A 69 -19.82 -8.87 5.15
CA ASP A 69 -20.91 -9.51 4.40
C ASP A 69 -20.62 -10.99 4.04
N HIS A 70 -19.41 -11.50 4.35
CA HIS A 70 -19.00 -12.90 4.12
C HIS A 70 -18.67 -13.64 5.43
N PRO A 71 -19.66 -13.94 6.28
CA PRO A 71 -19.44 -14.54 7.60
C PRO A 71 -18.89 -15.98 7.56
N ASN A 72 -18.88 -16.64 6.39
CA ASN A 72 -18.27 -17.98 6.25
C ASN A 72 -16.74 -17.91 6.11
N LEU A 73 -16.19 -16.72 5.85
CA LEU A 73 -14.76 -16.47 5.79
C LEU A 73 -14.30 -15.88 7.13
N THR A 74 -13.56 -16.67 7.91
CA THR A 74 -12.84 -16.14 9.07
C THR A 74 -11.73 -15.21 8.57
N SER A 75 -11.90 -13.90 8.77
CA SER A 75 -11.06 -12.91 8.09
C SER A 75 -10.22 -12.06 9.04
N HIS A 76 -9.03 -11.70 8.56
CA HIS A 76 -8.16 -10.70 9.18
C HIS A 76 -7.71 -9.71 8.12
N VAL A 77 -8.09 -8.44 8.28
CA VAL A 77 -7.61 -7.35 7.43
C VAL A 77 -6.46 -6.65 8.14
N PHE A 78 -5.28 -6.67 7.54
CA PHE A 78 -4.09 -6.06 8.08
C PHE A 78 -3.77 -4.75 7.35
N ASP A 79 -3.82 -3.65 8.09
CA ASP A 79 -3.30 -2.35 7.65
C ASP A 79 -1.78 -2.34 7.80
N THR A 80 -1.08 -2.44 6.67
CA THR A 80 0.37 -2.55 6.72
C THR A 80 1.06 -1.26 7.14
N LYS A 81 0.41 -0.09 7.14
CA LYS A 81 1.10 1.20 7.35
C LYS A 81 2.35 1.35 6.45
N ILE A 82 2.34 0.74 5.28
CA ILE A 82 3.36 0.89 4.23
C ILE A 82 2.74 0.64 2.87
N LEU A 83 3.53 0.54 1.81
CA LEU A 83 3.06 0.33 0.45
C LEU A 83 4.16 -0.25 -0.44
N ALA A 84 3.80 -0.62 -1.67
CA ALA A 84 4.69 -1.10 -2.72
C ALA A 84 5.40 -2.41 -2.33
N MET A 85 6.67 -2.61 -2.70
CA MET A 85 7.37 -3.87 -2.41
C MET A 85 7.42 -4.24 -0.91
N PRO A 86 7.62 -3.31 0.04
CA PRO A 86 7.50 -3.61 1.47
C PRO A 86 6.17 -4.26 1.88
N GLU A 87 5.04 -3.82 1.32
CA GLU A 87 3.73 -4.46 1.53
C GLU A 87 3.71 -5.87 0.93
N GLY A 88 4.24 -6.04 -0.29
CA GLY A 88 4.38 -7.35 -0.94
C GLY A 88 5.24 -8.33 -0.14
N ILE A 89 6.31 -7.87 0.50
CA ILE A 89 7.16 -8.71 1.37
C ILE A 89 6.35 -9.26 2.55
N ILE A 90 5.47 -8.45 3.16
CA ILE A 90 4.58 -8.92 4.24
C ILE A 90 3.68 -10.05 3.73
N ALA A 91 3.08 -9.89 2.55
CA ALA A 91 2.26 -10.94 1.94
C ALA A 91 3.05 -12.22 1.64
N LEU A 92 4.30 -12.11 1.18
CA LEU A 92 5.18 -13.27 0.95
C LEU A 92 5.55 -13.98 2.26
N GLU A 93 5.84 -13.25 3.33
CA GLU A 93 6.13 -13.85 4.64
C GLU A 93 4.90 -14.58 5.19
N ILE A 94 3.70 -14.03 5.01
CA ILE A 94 2.43 -14.71 5.36
C ILE A 94 2.27 -16.00 4.55
N SER A 95 2.54 -15.95 3.24
CA SER A 95 2.50 -17.13 2.37
C SER A 95 3.45 -18.23 2.87
N ASN A 96 4.68 -17.87 3.24
CA ASN A 96 5.66 -18.82 3.79
C ASN A 96 5.16 -19.49 5.08
N LEU A 97 4.47 -18.73 5.95
CA LEU A 97 3.91 -19.29 7.18
C LEU A 97 2.76 -20.27 6.88
N ILE A 98 1.90 -19.95 5.91
CA ILE A 98 0.84 -20.85 5.43
C ILE A 98 1.46 -22.15 4.91
N GLU A 99 2.47 -22.06 4.04
CA GLU A 99 3.18 -23.23 3.49
C GLU A 99 3.87 -24.07 4.57
N SER A 100 4.31 -23.43 5.66
CA SER A 100 4.89 -24.11 6.82
C SER A 100 3.87 -24.79 7.74
N GLY A 101 2.57 -24.69 7.42
CA GLY A 101 1.49 -25.34 8.16
C GLY A 101 1.10 -24.62 9.46
N LYS A 102 1.38 -23.32 9.58
CA LYS A 102 0.96 -22.52 10.74
C LYS A 102 -0.55 -22.33 10.76
N SER A 103 -1.13 -22.28 11.97
CA SER A 103 -2.56 -21.97 12.12
C SER A 103 -2.85 -20.52 11.73
N PHE A 104 -4.11 -20.23 11.43
CA PHE A 104 -4.55 -18.87 11.11
C PHE A 104 -4.19 -17.89 12.23
N GLU A 105 -4.43 -18.26 13.49
CA GLU A 105 -4.13 -17.46 14.68
C GLU A 105 -2.63 -17.23 14.84
N GLU A 106 -1.81 -18.29 14.70
CA GLU A 106 -0.35 -18.16 14.75
C GLU A 106 0.17 -17.20 13.68
N ILE A 107 -0.41 -17.24 12.48
CA ILE A 107 -0.05 -16.33 11.38
C ILE A 107 -0.43 -14.91 11.78
N VAL A 108 -1.70 -14.66 12.10
CA VAL A 108 -2.22 -13.32 12.47
C VAL A 108 -1.41 -12.69 13.60
N ASP A 109 -1.10 -13.45 14.66
CA ASP A 109 -0.30 -12.99 15.80
C ASP A 109 1.16 -12.65 15.43
N SER A 110 1.66 -13.19 14.33
CA SER A 110 3.03 -12.95 13.85
C SER A 110 3.15 -11.72 12.93
N ILE A 111 2.07 -11.32 12.24
CA ILE A 111 2.10 -10.25 11.23
C ILE A 111 2.66 -8.92 11.79
N PRO A 112 2.28 -8.45 13.00
CA PRO A 112 2.85 -7.21 13.54
C PRO A 112 4.38 -7.28 13.69
N LYS A 113 4.92 -8.42 14.15
CA LYS A 113 6.37 -8.64 14.32
C LYS A 113 7.10 -8.74 12.98
N ILE A 114 6.43 -9.22 11.93
CA ILE A 114 6.95 -9.20 10.57
C ILE A 114 7.03 -7.75 10.09
N ARG A 115 5.96 -6.97 10.29
CA ARG A 115 5.90 -5.57 9.88
C ARG A 115 6.97 -4.69 10.55
N GLU A 116 7.25 -4.90 11.83
CA GLU A 116 8.30 -4.16 12.58
C GLU A 116 9.69 -4.25 11.93
N LYS A 117 9.98 -5.35 11.22
CA LYS A 117 11.28 -5.60 10.58
C LYS A 117 11.38 -5.00 9.18
N ILE A 118 10.29 -4.45 8.66
CA ILE A 118 10.19 -3.97 7.28
C ILE A 118 10.17 -2.46 7.28
N SER A 119 11.04 -1.86 6.46
CA SER A 119 11.09 -0.42 6.25
C SER A 119 11.18 -0.13 4.76
N GLY A 120 10.58 0.98 4.35
CA GLY A 120 10.59 1.46 2.97
C GLY A 120 11.04 2.91 2.93
N TYR A 121 11.99 3.20 2.05
CA TYR A 121 12.49 4.55 1.83
C TYR A 121 12.48 4.84 0.34
N PHE A 122 12.12 6.06 -0.03
CA PHE A 122 12.18 6.49 -1.42
C PHE A 122 12.56 7.96 -1.53
N THR A 123 13.00 8.35 -2.72
CA THR A 123 13.25 9.75 -3.08
C THR A 123 12.51 10.07 -4.36
N ILE A 124 12.19 11.36 -4.57
CA ILE A 124 11.37 11.83 -5.68
C ILE A 124 11.98 13.04 -6.36
N ASN A 125 11.69 13.18 -7.65
CA ASN A 125 12.17 14.33 -8.43
C ASN A 125 11.37 15.60 -8.14
N THR A 126 10.06 15.48 -7.92
CA THR A 126 9.12 16.57 -7.66
C THR A 126 8.10 16.16 -6.60
N LEU A 127 7.67 17.13 -5.79
CA LEU A 127 6.57 16.98 -4.81
C LEU A 127 5.19 17.25 -5.42
N GLU A 128 5.14 17.71 -6.67
CA GLU A 128 3.90 18.11 -7.34
C GLU A 128 2.82 17.01 -7.28
N TYR A 129 3.19 15.77 -7.62
CA TYR A 129 2.22 14.68 -7.71
C TYR A 129 1.70 14.26 -6.34
N LEU A 130 2.53 14.29 -5.30
CA LEU A 130 2.07 14.07 -3.92
C LEU A 130 1.10 15.16 -3.47
N LYS A 131 1.37 16.42 -3.84
CA LYS A 131 0.48 17.56 -3.54
C LYS A 131 -0.85 17.44 -4.27
N ARG A 132 -0.82 17.19 -5.59
CA ARG A 132 -2.02 17.02 -6.42
C ARG A 132 -2.85 15.82 -6.00
N GLY A 133 -2.20 14.74 -5.58
CA GLY A 133 -2.85 13.57 -5.01
C GLY A 133 -3.38 13.80 -3.60
N GLY A 134 -2.98 14.84 -2.87
CA GLY A 134 -3.40 15.07 -1.49
C GLY A 134 -2.73 14.15 -0.46
N ARG A 135 -1.79 13.30 -0.88
CA ARG A 135 -1.06 12.36 -0.01
C ARG A 135 0.30 12.90 0.43
N ILE A 136 0.58 14.19 0.20
CA ILE A 136 1.87 14.80 0.57
C ILE A 136 2.21 14.71 2.06
N GLY A 137 1.20 14.48 2.92
CA GLY A 137 1.39 14.21 4.34
C GLY A 137 2.20 15.30 5.05
N LYS A 138 3.08 14.86 5.95
CA LYS A 138 3.96 15.72 6.75
C LYS A 138 5.12 16.32 5.93
N ILE A 139 5.31 15.92 4.66
CA ILE A 139 6.33 16.51 3.78
C ILE A 139 5.99 17.97 3.43
N SER A 140 4.70 18.34 3.44
CA SER A 140 4.22 19.68 3.08
C SER A 140 4.93 20.82 3.84
N GLY A 141 5.27 20.61 5.13
CA GLY A 141 5.99 21.59 5.95
C GLY A 141 7.44 21.84 5.51
N THR A 142 8.02 20.98 4.67
CA THR A 142 9.44 21.06 4.26
C THR A 142 9.66 21.73 2.91
N ILE A 143 8.58 22.08 2.18
CA ILE A 143 8.63 22.57 0.79
C ILE A 143 9.48 23.84 0.65
N GLY A 144 9.36 24.78 1.60
CA GLY A 144 10.09 26.07 1.55
C GLY A 144 11.60 25.95 1.76
N GLU A 145 12.06 24.86 2.37
CA GLU A 145 13.46 24.62 2.71
C GLU A 145 14.19 23.75 1.68
N MET A 146 13.49 23.28 0.64
CA MET A 146 13.97 22.24 -0.27
C MET A 146 14.64 22.73 -1.56
N LEU A 147 14.91 24.03 -1.71
CA LEU A 147 15.66 24.51 -2.89
C LEU A 147 17.01 23.75 -2.99
N ASN A 148 17.14 22.88 -4.00
CA ASN A 148 18.28 21.98 -4.27
C ASN A 148 18.47 20.76 -3.33
N LEU A 149 17.52 20.46 -2.45
CA LEU A 149 17.55 19.26 -1.60
C LEU A 149 16.53 18.22 -2.10
N LYS A 150 16.92 16.94 -2.02
CA LYS A 150 16.06 15.79 -2.32
C LYS A 150 15.61 15.14 -1.01
N PRO A 151 14.31 15.02 -0.75
CA PRO A 151 13.85 14.28 0.42
C PRO A 151 14.16 12.80 0.28
N VAL A 152 14.55 12.20 1.40
CA VAL A 152 14.34 10.77 1.65
C VAL A 152 13.05 10.67 2.46
N VAL A 153 12.09 9.93 1.92
CA VAL A 153 10.72 9.82 2.43
C VAL A 153 10.49 8.41 2.95
N SER A 154 9.74 8.29 4.03
CA SER A 154 9.18 7.04 4.51
C SER A 154 7.75 7.25 5.01
N VAL A 155 7.14 6.20 5.55
CA VAL A 155 5.80 6.20 6.14
C VAL A 155 5.97 6.12 7.66
N ASP A 156 5.28 6.99 8.40
CA ASP A 156 5.34 7.01 9.86
C ASP A 156 4.33 6.03 10.49
N GLU A 157 4.27 6.02 11.83
CA GLU A 157 3.34 5.18 12.61
C GLU A 157 1.86 5.47 12.30
N ASP A 158 1.53 6.69 11.87
CA ASP A 158 0.16 7.05 11.46
C ASP A 158 -0.17 6.52 10.05
N GLY A 159 0.84 6.02 9.32
CA GLY A 159 0.68 5.52 7.97
C GLY A 159 0.75 6.62 6.91
N ILE A 160 1.29 7.79 7.19
CA ILE A 160 1.41 8.90 6.23
C ILE A 160 2.85 9.23 5.89
N TYR A 161 3.08 9.88 4.74
CA TYR A 161 4.43 10.23 4.35
C TYR A 161 5.07 11.30 5.25
N TYR A 162 6.33 11.07 5.63
CA TYR A 162 7.18 12.03 6.32
C TYR A 162 8.58 12.08 5.71
N THR A 163 9.30 13.18 5.94
CA THR A 163 10.69 13.33 5.51
C THR A 163 11.62 12.79 6.58
N VAL A 164 12.39 11.76 6.24
CA VAL A 164 13.41 11.15 7.11
C VAL A 164 14.64 12.04 7.17
N CYS A 165 15.14 12.46 6.00
CA CYS A 165 16.25 13.38 5.88
C CYS A 165 16.20 14.13 4.55
N LYS A 166 17.10 15.09 4.39
CA LYS A 166 17.26 15.90 3.17
C LYS A 166 18.69 15.75 2.65
N ALA A 167 18.83 15.23 1.44
CA ALA A 167 20.12 15.02 0.79
C ALA A 167 20.37 16.05 -0.32
N ARG A 168 21.63 16.40 -0.62
CA ARG A 168 21.95 17.34 -1.70
C ARG A 168 22.09 16.58 -3.02
N GLY A 169 21.06 16.71 -3.87
CA GLY A 169 21.02 16.05 -5.17
C GLY A 169 20.79 14.53 -5.08
N ARG A 170 20.57 13.90 -6.24
CA ARG A 170 20.14 12.49 -6.33
C ARG A 170 21.20 11.49 -5.88
N LYS A 171 22.49 11.79 -6.08
CA LYS A 171 23.59 10.88 -5.74
C LYS A 171 23.71 10.65 -4.23
N GLN A 172 23.40 11.67 -3.41
CA GLN A 172 23.47 11.55 -1.96
C GLN A 172 22.18 11.02 -1.32
N SER A 173 21.07 10.97 -2.09
CA SER A 173 19.78 10.47 -1.62
C SER A 173 19.59 8.97 -1.86
N ILE A 174 20.55 8.30 -2.50
CA ILE A 174 20.59 6.86 -2.79
C ILE A 174 21.72 6.28 -1.94
#